data_AF-A0A0B4FJU9-F1
#
_entry.id   AF-A0A0B4FJU9-F1
#
_cell.length_a   1.000
_cell.length_b   1.000
_cell.length_c   1.000
_cell.angle_alpha   90.00
_cell.angle_beta   90.00
_cell.angle_gamma   90.00
#
_symmetry.space_group_name_H-M   'P 1'
#
loop_
_entity.id
_entity.type
_entity.pdbx_description
1 polymer ?
#
loop_
_entity_poly.entity_id
_entity_poly.type
_entity_poly.pdbx_seq_one_letter_code
_entity_poly.pdbx_strand_id
1 'polypeptide(L)'
;MLRWLVSAVFLALPIATTIGVLLGMQAYNHAKGQPPPFSGGGDDNGLPGIGTPKGKDTVEIKCDQAFGFDPKSKGQNFILNPNPWGWKKGEEGALCMLVNFNGNRTYATEFSAPVFNATWQYPRVTGTGNNVHAFPNAKVDSKNFPVQIGSVSKFEFDVEWSLSLKNDTREEVTEADVTANQINANVAIDMFMDKDSTKAEDSEKAGFEVMVWFADFGTDAWPLGKTNTPDKGLVKSQTLEGVEFELYSGLNSQKQMVLSWVATKPTTTFKGDLKPLMDTIFAMNNANYPQKTDYLGYLAFGQEAYSSTANVTFSVPSLAVDIETSK
;
A
#
# COMPACT_ATOMS: atom_id res chain seq x y z
N MET A 1 22.89 -5.92 -58.28
CA MET A 1 23.73 -5.49 -57.15
C MET A 1 23.37 -4.10 -56.61
N LEU A 2 23.12 -3.08 -57.45
CA LEU A 2 22.78 -1.71 -57.00
C LEU A 2 21.53 -1.60 -56.10
N ARG A 3 20.47 -2.40 -56.35
CA ARG A 3 19.25 -2.40 -55.53
C ARG A 3 19.44 -2.86 -54.08
N TRP A 4 20.36 -3.79 -53.83
CA TRP A 4 20.65 -4.28 -52.48
C TRP A 4 21.47 -3.28 -51.67
N LEU A 5 22.39 -2.56 -52.33
CA LEU A 5 23.15 -1.47 -51.72
C LEU A 5 22.24 -0.31 -51.29
N VAL A 6 21.28 0.08 -52.13
CA VAL A 6 20.34 1.16 -51.82
C VAL A 6 19.44 0.77 -50.64
N SER A 7 18.93 -0.46 -50.58
CA SER A 7 18.13 -0.94 -49.44
C SER A 7 18.93 -1.06 -48.13
N ALA A 8 20.19 -1.50 -48.19
CA ALA A 8 21.06 -1.57 -47.02
C ALA A 8 21.37 -0.17 -46.46
N VAL A 9 21.58 0.82 -47.34
CA VAL A 9 21.82 2.21 -46.93
C VAL A 9 20.57 2.85 -46.32
N PHE A 10 19.38 2.61 -46.89
CA PHE A 10 18.13 3.11 -46.32
C PHE A 10 17.74 2.47 -44.98
N LEU A 11 18.21 1.25 -44.70
CA LEU A 11 18.04 0.62 -43.40
C LEU A 11 19.08 1.12 -42.38
N ALA A 12 20.32 1.31 -42.80
CA ALA A 12 21.41 1.74 -41.92
C ALA A 12 21.28 3.20 -41.47
N LEU A 13 20.75 4.08 -42.32
CA LEU A 13 20.58 5.51 -42.02
C LEU A 13 19.72 5.78 -40.77
N PRO A 14 18.47 5.28 -40.65
CA PRO A 14 17.64 5.52 -39.47
C PRO A 14 18.21 4.85 -38.20
N ILE A 15 18.91 3.72 -38.33
CA ILE A 15 19.58 3.06 -37.20
C ILE A 15 20.76 3.91 -36.71
N ALA A 16 21.61 4.37 -37.64
CA ALA A 16 22.78 5.18 -37.33
C ALA A 16 22.41 6.56 -36.78
N THR A 17 21.34 7.20 -37.27
CA THR A 17 20.83 8.45 -36.70
C THR A 17 20.27 8.23 -35.30
N THR A 18 19.53 7.14 -35.06
CA THR A 18 19.03 6.80 -33.72
C THR A 18 20.18 6.58 -32.75
N ILE A 19 21.18 5.76 -33.13
CA ILE A 19 22.38 5.54 -32.30
C ILE A 19 23.15 6.84 -32.06
N GLY A 20 23.31 7.68 -33.09
CA GLY A 20 23.98 8.98 -32.97
C GLY A 20 23.27 9.94 -32.00
N VAL A 21 21.93 9.98 -32.03
CA VAL A 21 21.13 10.75 -31.08
C VAL A 21 21.28 10.19 -29.66
N LEU A 22 21.26 8.87 -29.49
CA LEU A 22 21.42 8.23 -28.19
C LEU A 22 22.80 8.48 -27.57
N LEU A 23 23.88 8.36 -28.37
CA LEU A 23 25.23 8.68 -27.93
C LEU A 23 25.41 10.18 -27.63
N GLY A 24 24.78 11.05 -28.42
CA GLY A 24 24.77 12.49 -28.19
C GLY A 24 24.06 12.88 -26.89
N MET A 25 22.89 12.27 -26.61
CA MET A 25 22.18 12.44 -25.34
C MET A 25 22.98 11.87 -24.17
N GLN A 26 23.63 10.73 -24.33
CA GLN A 26 24.49 10.15 -23.29
C GLN A 26 25.68 11.04 -22.96
N ALA A 27 26.36 11.61 -23.97
CA ALA A 27 27.47 12.53 -23.77
C ALA A 27 27.04 13.85 -23.12
N TYR A 28 25.88 14.39 -23.54
CA TYR A 28 25.28 15.57 -22.92
C TYR A 28 24.88 15.31 -21.46
N ASN A 29 24.29 14.16 -21.18
CA ASN A 29 23.91 13.76 -19.83
C ASN A 29 25.15 13.59 -18.95
N HIS A 30 26.19 12.90 -19.43
CA HIS A 30 27.47 12.77 -18.72
C HIS A 30 28.12 14.12 -18.41
N ALA A 31 28.10 15.07 -19.35
CA ALA A 31 28.64 16.42 -19.14
C ALA A 31 27.83 17.26 -18.12
N LYS A 32 26.58 16.89 -17.84
CA LYS A 32 25.70 17.55 -16.87
C LYS A 32 25.43 16.72 -15.61
N GLY A 33 26.15 15.60 -15.43
CA GLY A 33 25.94 14.70 -14.29
C GLY A 33 24.56 14.03 -14.27
N GLN A 34 23.93 13.86 -15.43
CA GLN A 34 22.65 13.18 -15.61
C GLN A 34 22.87 11.73 -16.08
N PRO A 35 21.97 10.79 -15.73
CA PRO A 35 22.12 9.39 -16.13
C PRO A 35 21.83 9.18 -17.64
N PRO A 36 22.34 8.09 -18.25
CA PRO A 36 22.08 7.75 -19.64
C PRO A 36 20.58 7.63 -19.98
N PRO A 37 20.17 7.86 -21.24
CA PRO A 37 18.84 7.48 -21.69
C PRO A 37 18.69 5.95 -21.60
N PHE A 38 17.62 5.47 -20.98
CA PHE A 38 17.29 4.03 -20.77
C PHE A 38 18.11 3.26 -19.74
N SER A 39 19.03 3.90 -19.00
CA SER A 39 19.33 3.39 -17.66
C SER A 39 18.12 3.76 -16.80
N GLY A 40 17.34 2.78 -16.35
CA GLY A 40 16.38 3.01 -15.25
C GLY A 40 17.13 3.80 -14.18
N GLY A 41 16.73 5.06 -14.01
CA GLY A 41 17.51 6.04 -13.26
C GLY A 41 17.86 5.50 -11.88
N GLY A 42 19.15 5.34 -11.63
CA GLY A 42 19.67 4.72 -10.42
C GLY A 42 21.07 5.22 -10.10
N ASP A 43 21.29 6.53 -10.29
CA ASP A 43 22.30 7.30 -9.54
C ASP A 43 21.60 8.35 -8.65
N ASP A 44 20.31 8.13 -8.37
CA ASP A 44 19.60 8.91 -7.37
C ASP A 44 19.84 8.22 -6.03
N ASN A 45 20.48 8.93 -5.09
CA ASN A 45 20.45 8.63 -3.65
C ASN A 45 19.02 8.80 -3.07
N GLY A 46 18.00 8.39 -3.84
CA GLY A 46 16.59 8.55 -3.57
C GLY A 46 15.97 7.19 -3.23
N LEU A 47 15.05 7.20 -2.28
CA LEU A 47 14.28 6.02 -1.89
C LEU A 47 13.48 5.51 -3.11
N PRO A 48 13.22 4.20 -3.28
CA PRO A 48 12.60 3.66 -4.47
C PRO A 48 11.19 4.23 -4.64
N GLY A 49 10.92 4.81 -5.81
CA GLY A 49 9.67 5.52 -6.10
C GLY A 49 9.67 7.01 -5.73
N ILE A 50 10.55 7.45 -4.83
CA ILE A 50 10.75 8.88 -4.53
C ILE A 50 11.85 9.42 -5.44
N GLY A 51 11.45 9.87 -6.63
CA GLY A 51 12.38 10.50 -7.57
C GLY A 51 12.89 11.85 -7.06
N THR A 52 14.02 12.31 -7.61
CA THR A 52 14.55 13.65 -7.32
C THR A 52 13.49 14.73 -7.60
N PRO A 53 13.10 15.56 -6.61
CA PRO A 53 12.07 16.57 -6.79
C PRO A 53 12.42 17.56 -7.91
N LYS A 54 11.44 17.91 -8.75
CA LYS A 54 11.61 18.88 -9.84
C LYS A 54 10.81 20.15 -9.58
N GLY A 55 11.44 21.30 -9.80
CA GLY A 55 10.75 22.59 -9.73
C GLY A 55 10.18 22.89 -8.33
N LYS A 56 8.86 22.76 -8.17
CA LYS A 56 8.14 23.01 -6.90
C LYS A 56 7.80 21.74 -6.14
N ASP A 57 8.21 20.58 -6.63
CA ASP A 57 8.01 19.31 -5.93
C ASP A 57 8.88 19.27 -4.67
N THR A 58 8.41 18.59 -3.62
CA THR A 58 9.14 18.45 -2.36
C THR A 58 8.99 17.03 -1.81
N VAL A 59 9.97 16.59 -1.03
CA VAL A 59 9.87 15.36 -0.24
C VAL A 59 9.87 15.78 1.22
N GLU A 60 8.87 15.32 1.97
CA GLU A 60 8.78 15.56 3.40
C GLU A 60 8.92 14.24 4.16
N ILE A 61 9.56 14.32 5.33
CA ILE A 61 9.75 13.20 6.24
C ILE A 61 9.14 13.53 7.60
N LYS A 62 8.42 12.56 8.19
CA LYS A 62 7.88 12.63 9.54
C LYS A 62 8.10 11.30 10.22
N CYS A 63 8.71 11.35 11.39
CA CYS A 63 9.00 10.17 12.19
C CYS A 63 8.17 10.19 13.48
N ASP A 64 7.66 9.01 13.84
CA ASP A 64 6.94 8.75 15.08
C ASP A 64 5.74 9.69 15.35
N GLN A 65 5.04 10.10 14.30
CA GLN A 65 3.84 10.94 14.39
C GLN A 65 2.58 10.15 14.08
N ALA A 66 1.53 10.35 14.88
CA ALA A 66 0.22 9.74 14.64
C ALA A 66 -0.36 10.15 13.28
N PHE A 67 -0.29 11.46 12.96
CA PHE A 67 -0.75 12.04 11.71
C PHE A 67 0.39 12.73 10.99
N GLY A 68 0.52 12.48 9.68
CA GLY A 68 1.69 12.90 8.92
C GLY A 68 1.38 14.01 7.94
N PHE A 69 0.73 13.67 6.85
CA PHE A 69 0.81 14.45 5.62
C PHE A 69 -0.57 14.64 5.04
N ASP A 70 -0.84 15.85 4.58
CA ASP A 70 -2.05 16.22 3.86
C ASP A 70 -1.67 16.81 2.49
N PRO A 71 -1.10 15.98 1.59
CA PRO A 71 -0.73 16.39 0.26
C PRO A 71 -2.01 16.63 -0.56
N LYS A 72 -2.47 17.88 -0.54
CA LYS A 72 -3.62 18.32 -1.32
C LYS A 72 -3.49 17.88 -2.78
N SER A 73 -4.53 17.25 -3.30
CA SER A 73 -4.68 16.78 -4.67
C SER A 73 -5.75 17.60 -5.40
N LYS A 74 -5.68 17.65 -6.73
CA LYS A 74 -6.80 18.11 -7.56
C LYS A 74 -7.88 17.05 -7.76
N GLY A 75 -7.55 15.77 -7.55
CA GLY A 75 -8.47 14.65 -7.57
C GLY A 75 -8.80 14.19 -6.15
N GLN A 76 -8.82 12.87 -5.94
CA GLN A 76 -8.96 12.23 -4.63
C GLN A 76 -7.81 12.68 -3.71
N ASN A 77 -8.16 13.14 -2.50
CA ASN A 77 -7.16 13.44 -1.48
C ASN A 77 -6.86 12.21 -0.64
N PHE A 78 -5.64 12.17 -0.11
CA PHE A 78 -5.20 11.18 0.84
C PHE A 78 -4.55 11.90 2.03
N ILE A 79 -4.80 11.40 3.24
CA ILE A 79 -4.02 11.75 4.42
C ILE A 79 -3.06 10.58 4.68
N LEU A 80 -1.76 10.85 4.63
CA LEU A 80 -0.75 9.82 4.86
C LEU A 80 -0.24 9.91 6.30
N ASN A 81 -0.22 8.78 7.00
CA ASN A 81 -0.01 8.74 8.44
C ASN A 81 1.12 7.77 8.77
N PRO A 82 2.18 8.19 9.49
CA PRO A 82 3.16 7.25 10.05
C PRO A 82 2.53 6.32 11.11
N ASN A 83 1.62 6.87 11.92
CA ASN A 83 0.70 6.15 12.81
C ASN A 83 1.31 5.05 13.70
N PRO A 84 2.28 5.35 14.59
CA PRO A 84 2.83 4.41 15.57
C PRO A 84 1.92 4.26 16.80
N TRP A 85 0.65 3.90 16.60
CA TRP A 85 -0.37 3.90 17.66
C TRP A 85 -0.13 2.87 18.77
N GLY A 86 0.56 1.77 18.45
CA GLY A 86 0.90 0.70 19.39
C GLY A 86 2.26 0.88 20.08
N TRP A 87 2.95 1.99 19.80
CA TRP A 87 4.26 2.31 20.34
C TRP A 87 4.25 3.64 21.10
N LYS A 88 5.07 3.75 22.15
CA LYS A 88 5.19 5.00 22.93
C LYS A 88 6.54 5.65 22.75
N LYS A 89 6.52 6.97 22.64
CA LYS A 89 7.74 7.78 22.54
C LYS A 89 8.74 7.47 23.66
N GLY A 90 9.93 7.01 23.26
CA GLY A 90 11.02 6.65 24.17
C GLY A 90 11.17 5.15 24.41
N GLU A 91 10.23 4.32 23.95
CA GLU A 91 10.42 2.87 23.84
C GLU A 91 11.37 2.54 22.67
N GLU A 92 11.93 1.34 22.65
CA GLU A 92 12.81 0.90 21.58
C GLU A 92 12.03 0.76 20.25
N GLY A 93 12.71 1.09 19.15
CA GLY A 93 12.12 1.11 17.82
C GLY A 93 11.66 2.49 17.38
N ALA A 94 11.42 2.63 16.09
CA ALA A 94 11.00 3.88 15.46
C ALA A 94 10.40 3.61 14.08
N LEU A 95 9.67 4.59 13.56
CA LEU A 95 9.18 4.63 12.19
C LEU A 95 9.34 6.02 11.60
N CYS A 96 9.87 6.09 10.39
CA CYS A 96 9.90 7.30 9.57
C CYS A 96 9.16 7.07 8.27
N MET A 97 8.22 7.97 7.96
CA MET A 97 7.50 7.97 6.70
C MET A 97 7.97 9.13 5.84
N LEU A 98 8.19 8.88 4.54
CA LEU A 98 8.49 9.90 3.55
C LEU A 98 7.43 9.93 2.47
N VAL A 99 7.06 11.15 2.05
CA VAL A 99 6.00 11.39 1.06
C VAL A 99 6.50 12.37 0.01
N ASN A 100 6.24 12.06 -1.25
CA ASN A 100 6.50 12.96 -2.37
C ASN A 100 5.31 13.89 -2.62
N PHE A 101 5.56 15.20 -2.62
CA PHE A 101 4.57 16.23 -2.89
C PHE A 101 4.81 16.82 -4.27
N ASN A 102 3.84 16.68 -5.17
CA ASN A 102 3.89 17.33 -6.47
C ASN A 102 3.44 18.79 -6.33
N GLY A 103 4.28 19.74 -6.73
CA GLY A 103 4.02 21.17 -6.58
C GLY A 103 2.80 21.66 -7.36
N ASN A 104 2.37 20.92 -8.38
CA ASN A 104 1.16 21.17 -9.17
C ASN A 104 -0.10 20.44 -8.65
N ARG A 105 0.03 19.63 -7.59
CA ARG A 105 -1.04 18.85 -6.94
C ARG A 105 -1.74 17.83 -7.84
N THR A 106 -1.06 17.33 -8.87
CA THR A 106 -1.57 16.27 -9.74
C THR A 106 -0.71 15.04 -9.60
N TYR A 107 -1.33 13.87 -9.45
CA TYR A 107 -0.68 12.58 -9.36
C TYR A 107 -0.98 11.74 -10.61
N ALA A 108 -0.56 10.46 -10.62
CA ALA A 108 -0.60 9.62 -11.83
C ALA A 108 -2.00 9.54 -12.46
N THR A 109 -3.03 9.45 -11.63
CA THR A 109 -4.45 9.57 -12.02
C THR A 109 -5.18 10.55 -11.09
N GLU A 110 -6.45 10.82 -11.36
CA GLU A 110 -7.31 11.58 -10.45
C GLU A 110 -7.62 10.84 -9.13
N PHE A 111 -7.35 9.53 -9.08
CA PHE A 111 -7.59 8.68 -7.90
C PHE A 111 -6.29 8.31 -7.17
N SER A 112 -5.14 8.77 -7.67
CA SER A 112 -3.84 8.37 -7.15
C SER A 112 -3.45 9.12 -5.88
N ALA A 113 -2.94 8.36 -4.92
CA ALA A 113 -2.18 8.92 -3.81
C ALA A 113 -0.79 9.38 -4.28
N PRO A 114 -0.15 10.32 -3.55
CA PRO A 114 1.28 10.56 -3.70
C PRO A 114 2.10 9.31 -3.37
N VAL A 115 3.29 9.22 -3.96
CA VAL A 115 4.26 8.16 -3.65
C VAL A 115 4.75 8.33 -2.22
N PHE A 116 4.81 7.22 -1.49
CA PHE A 116 5.32 7.21 -0.12
C PHE A 116 6.09 5.94 0.22
N ASN A 117 6.86 6.01 1.28
CA ASN A 117 7.43 4.85 1.95
C ASN A 117 7.46 5.06 3.46
N ALA A 118 7.59 3.95 4.19
CA ALA A 118 7.79 3.93 5.62
C ALA A 118 8.93 2.97 5.96
N THR A 119 9.98 3.47 6.60
CA THR A 119 11.05 2.67 7.17
C THR A 119 10.83 2.53 8.65
N TRP A 120 10.89 1.31 9.17
CA TRP A 120 10.67 1.03 10.58
C TRP A 120 11.55 -0.12 11.08
N GLN A 121 11.71 -0.13 12.40
CA GLN A 121 12.28 -1.23 13.15
C GLN A 121 11.65 -1.21 14.54
N TYR A 122 11.04 -2.31 14.96
CA TYR A 122 10.44 -2.44 16.28
C TYR A 122 10.86 -3.76 16.94
N PRO A 123 11.07 -3.77 18.27
CA PRO A 123 11.35 -5.00 19.00
C PRO A 123 10.12 -5.92 18.98
N ARG A 124 10.34 -7.23 19.06
CA ARG A 124 9.24 -8.20 19.19
C ARG A 124 8.62 -8.12 20.58
N VAL A 125 7.29 -7.99 20.65
CA VAL A 125 6.55 -8.00 21.91
C VAL A 125 6.62 -9.40 22.54
N THR A 126 6.99 -9.49 23.82
CA THR A 126 7.16 -10.76 24.55
C THR A 126 6.03 -11.07 25.56
N GLY A 127 5.00 -10.22 25.62
CA GLY A 127 3.86 -10.34 26.54
C GLY A 127 2.54 -10.66 25.86
N THR A 128 1.47 -10.75 26.66
CA THR A 128 0.09 -10.91 26.17
C THR A 128 -0.51 -9.54 25.86
N GLY A 129 -0.83 -9.26 24.61
CA GLY A 129 -1.41 -7.99 24.19
C GLY A 129 -1.34 -7.79 22.68
N ASN A 130 -1.73 -6.60 22.23
CA ASN A 130 -1.52 -6.20 20.84
C ASN A 130 -0.02 -6.15 20.52
N ASN A 131 0.36 -6.74 19.39
CA ASN A 131 1.73 -6.85 18.90
C ASN A 131 2.02 -5.93 17.71
N VAL A 132 1.02 -5.18 17.23
CA VAL A 132 1.18 -4.15 16.20
C VAL A 132 1.70 -2.87 16.85
N HIS A 133 2.84 -2.35 16.37
CA HIS A 133 3.42 -1.09 16.85
C HIS A 133 2.94 0.12 16.04
N ALA A 134 2.77 -0.05 14.73
CA ALA A 134 2.39 1.03 13.83
C ALA A 134 1.57 0.54 12.65
N PHE A 135 0.79 1.44 12.06
CA PHE A 135 0.10 1.22 10.79
C PHE A 135 0.36 2.39 9.82
N PRO A 136 1.59 2.55 9.27
CA PRO A 136 1.85 3.53 8.23
C PRO A 136 0.91 3.35 7.04
N ASN A 137 0.14 4.38 6.69
CA ASN A 137 -0.94 4.25 5.72
C ASN A 137 -1.19 5.50 4.88
N ALA A 138 -1.90 5.32 3.77
CA ALA A 138 -2.58 6.35 3.01
C ALA A 138 -4.11 6.18 3.19
N LYS A 139 -4.72 7.08 3.96
CA LYS A 139 -6.16 7.14 4.21
C LYS A 139 -6.85 7.96 3.15
N VAL A 140 -7.93 7.44 2.56
CA VAL A 140 -8.79 8.22 1.66
C VAL A 140 -9.41 9.38 2.43
N ASP A 141 -9.23 10.60 1.92
CA ASP A 141 -9.82 11.82 2.45
C ASP A 141 -10.80 12.39 1.41
N SER A 142 -12.04 11.91 1.46
CA SER A 142 -13.09 12.29 0.51
C SER A 142 -14.27 12.89 1.24
N LYS A 143 -14.82 13.97 0.67
CA LYS A 143 -16.07 14.57 1.16
C LYS A 143 -17.29 13.66 0.98
N ASN A 144 -17.16 12.60 0.19
CA ASN A 144 -18.22 11.64 -0.01
C ASN A 144 -18.33 10.65 1.15
N PHE A 145 -17.28 10.51 1.98
CA PHE A 145 -17.31 9.67 3.17
C PHE A 145 -17.97 10.42 4.33
N PRO A 146 -18.70 9.70 5.22
CA PRO A 146 -19.00 8.27 5.19
C PRO A 146 -20.08 7.92 4.14
N VAL A 147 -19.96 6.75 3.51
CA VAL A 147 -20.96 6.24 2.54
C VAL A 147 -21.66 5.01 3.10
N GLN A 148 -22.93 4.78 2.76
CA GLN A 148 -23.53 3.47 3.03
C GLN A 148 -22.84 2.42 2.15
N ILE A 149 -22.29 1.37 2.75
CA ILE A 149 -21.46 0.42 2.01
C ILE A 149 -22.26 -0.30 0.93
N GLY A 150 -23.56 -0.51 1.13
CA GLY A 150 -24.46 -1.09 0.15
C GLY A 150 -24.74 -0.20 -1.07
N SER A 151 -24.50 1.11 -0.98
CA SER A 151 -24.62 2.02 -2.13
C SER A 151 -23.33 2.11 -2.95
N VAL A 152 -22.21 1.52 -2.51
CA VAL A 152 -20.98 1.50 -3.30
C VAL A 152 -21.21 0.62 -4.54
N SER A 153 -21.18 1.23 -5.72
CA SER A 153 -21.34 0.54 -7.01
C SER A 153 -20.02 0.05 -7.59
N LYS A 154 -18.91 0.68 -7.19
CA LYS A 154 -17.56 0.39 -7.67
C LYS A 154 -16.56 0.64 -6.55
N PHE A 155 -15.62 -0.29 -6.35
CA PHE A 155 -14.48 -0.10 -5.46
C PHE A 155 -13.20 -0.56 -6.17
N GLU A 156 -12.74 0.25 -7.11
CA GLU A 156 -11.53 -0.03 -7.88
C GLU A 156 -10.28 0.33 -7.06
N PHE A 157 -9.38 -0.63 -6.96
CA PHE A 157 -8.14 -0.55 -6.21
C PHE A 157 -6.99 -0.98 -7.11
N ASP A 158 -6.00 -0.10 -7.27
CA ASP A 158 -4.80 -0.32 -8.08
C ASP A 158 -3.57 0.03 -7.23
N VAL A 159 -2.72 -0.96 -6.96
CA VAL A 159 -1.56 -0.78 -6.09
C VAL A 159 -0.34 -1.52 -6.64
N GLU A 160 0.80 -0.88 -6.44
CA GLU A 160 2.13 -1.50 -6.46
C GLU A 160 2.82 -1.13 -5.16
N TRP A 161 3.29 -2.13 -4.44
CA TRP A 161 4.07 -1.96 -3.21
C TRP A 161 5.23 -2.95 -3.15
N SER A 162 6.19 -2.69 -2.27
CA SER A 162 7.34 -3.58 -2.02
C SER A 162 7.79 -3.51 -0.57
N LEU A 163 8.41 -4.59 -0.09
CA LEU A 163 9.03 -4.66 1.23
C LEU A 163 10.51 -5.01 1.08
N SER A 164 11.40 -4.14 1.56
CA SER A 164 12.85 -4.33 1.43
C SER A 164 13.59 -4.12 2.75
N LEU A 165 14.78 -4.73 2.87
CA LEU A 165 15.75 -4.44 3.93
C LEU A 165 16.64 -3.23 3.59
N LYS A 166 16.54 -2.71 2.36
CA LYS A 166 17.28 -1.53 1.91
C LYS A 166 16.31 -0.39 1.66
N ASN A 167 16.72 0.81 2.01
CA ASN A 167 15.86 1.98 1.89
C ASN A 167 15.75 2.48 0.45
N ASP A 168 16.69 2.14 -0.44
CA ASP A 168 16.87 2.68 -1.79
C ASP A 168 16.55 1.65 -2.91
N THR A 169 16.02 0.47 -2.58
CA THR A 169 15.75 -0.59 -3.57
C THR A 169 14.34 -1.16 -3.47
N ARG A 170 13.82 -1.65 -4.60
CA ARG A 170 12.63 -2.53 -4.63
C ARG A 170 13.03 -4.01 -4.55
N GLU A 171 14.17 -4.30 -3.92
CA GLU A 171 14.60 -5.68 -3.71
C GLU A 171 13.72 -6.27 -2.61
N GLU A 172 12.74 -7.07 -3.04
CA GLU A 172 11.77 -7.70 -2.14
C GLU A 172 12.48 -8.65 -1.16
N VAL A 173 12.01 -8.64 0.08
CA VAL A 173 12.43 -9.63 1.09
C VAL A 173 12.07 -11.04 0.66
N THR A 174 12.98 -11.98 0.87
CA THR A 174 12.71 -13.41 0.71
C THR A 174 12.23 -14.04 2.02
N GLU A 175 11.69 -15.27 1.96
CA GLU A 175 11.37 -16.05 3.18
C GLU A 175 12.59 -16.24 4.10
N ALA A 176 13.79 -16.34 3.51
CA ALA A 176 15.03 -16.42 4.26
C ALA A 176 15.34 -15.11 4.99
N ASP A 177 15.12 -13.96 4.34
CA ASP A 177 15.29 -12.64 4.96
C ASP A 177 14.29 -12.42 6.09
N VAL A 178 13.02 -12.80 5.86
CA VAL A 178 11.94 -12.75 6.87
C VAL A 178 12.34 -13.56 8.10
N THR A 179 12.87 -14.78 7.91
CA THR A 179 13.30 -15.64 9.01
C THR A 179 14.53 -15.08 9.73
N ALA A 180 15.56 -14.68 8.97
CA ALA A 180 16.83 -14.21 9.52
C ALA A 180 16.69 -12.90 10.30
N ASN A 181 15.82 -12.01 9.83
CA ASN A 181 15.60 -10.70 10.43
C ASN A 181 14.32 -10.63 11.28
N GLN A 182 13.66 -11.78 11.51
CA GLN A 182 12.43 -11.89 12.29
C GLN A 182 11.38 -10.84 11.89
N ILE A 183 11.21 -10.64 10.59
CA ILE A 183 10.29 -9.64 10.04
C ILE A 183 8.86 -10.13 10.27
N ASN A 184 8.09 -9.34 11.01
CA ASN A 184 6.66 -9.57 11.22
C ASN A 184 5.91 -8.32 10.78
N ALA A 185 5.06 -8.49 9.77
CA ALA A 185 4.27 -7.42 9.16
C ALA A 185 3.10 -8.00 8.37
N ASN A 186 2.05 -7.21 8.14
CA ASN A 186 1.11 -7.46 7.04
C ASN A 186 1.06 -6.24 6.13
N VAL A 187 0.48 -6.38 4.94
CA VAL A 187 0.14 -5.25 4.07
C VAL A 187 -1.33 -5.35 3.77
N ALA A 188 -2.10 -4.32 4.13
CA ALA A 188 -3.56 -4.41 4.14
C ALA A 188 -4.26 -3.11 3.77
N ILE A 189 -5.46 -3.25 3.22
CA ILE A 189 -6.51 -2.24 3.34
C ILE A 189 -7.19 -2.46 4.69
N ASP A 190 -7.45 -1.37 5.40
CA ASP A 190 -8.20 -1.34 6.64
C ASP A 190 -9.44 -0.43 6.47
N MET A 191 -10.61 -0.97 6.80
CA MET A 191 -11.91 -0.32 6.63
C MET A 191 -12.73 -0.42 7.91
N PHE A 192 -13.18 0.72 8.43
CA PHE A 192 -14.08 0.74 9.58
C PHE A 192 -15.51 1.07 9.17
N MET A 193 -16.44 0.30 9.73
CA MET A 193 -17.87 0.41 9.43
C MET A 193 -18.72 0.41 10.70
N ASP A 194 -19.81 1.17 10.67
CA ASP A 194 -20.80 1.20 11.75
C ASP A 194 -22.18 1.61 11.22
N LYS A 195 -23.24 1.26 11.95
CA LYS A 195 -24.61 1.75 11.69
C LYS A 195 -24.71 3.27 11.86
N ASP A 196 -23.91 3.82 12.74
CA ASP A 196 -23.75 5.25 12.97
C ASP A 196 -22.60 5.79 12.13
N SER A 197 -22.89 6.68 11.19
CA SER A 197 -21.90 7.25 10.29
C SER A 197 -20.75 7.95 11.02
N THR A 198 -21.01 8.55 12.20
CA THR A 198 -19.96 9.24 12.98
C THR A 198 -19.04 8.27 13.70
N LYS A 199 -19.55 7.10 14.10
CA LYS A 199 -18.71 6.04 14.66
C LYS A 199 -17.88 5.34 13.60
N ALA A 200 -18.39 5.21 12.38
CA ALA A 200 -17.69 4.59 11.27
C ALA A 200 -16.40 5.35 10.87
N GLU A 201 -16.29 6.63 11.20
CA GLU A 201 -15.09 7.46 10.96
C GLU A 201 -13.98 7.24 12.00
N ASP A 202 -14.31 6.61 13.13
CA ASP A 202 -13.44 6.46 14.29
C ASP A 202 -13.09 4.98 14.49
N SER A 203 -11.83 4.64 14.20
CA SER A 203 -11.30 3.28 14.27
C SER A 203 -11.41 2.65 15.66
N GLU A 204 -11.51 3.44 16.74
CA GLU A 204 -11.68 2.92 18.10
C GLU A 204 -13.16 2.70 18.48
N LYS A 205 -14.10 3.25 17.71
CA LYS A 205 -15.54 3.24 18.05
C LYS A 205 -16.41 2.46 17.08
N ALA A 206 -15.97 2.27 15.84
CA ALA A 206 -16.73 1.55 14.82
C ALA A 206 -17.06 0.14 15.28
N GLY A 207 -18.26 -0.37 15.00
CA GLY A 207 -18.65 -1.73 15.38
C GLY A 207 -17.93 -2.82 14.59
N PHE A 208 -17.44 -2.50 13.39
CA PHE A 208 -16.82 -3.44 12.48
C PHE A 208 -15.51 -2.92 11.88
N GLU A 209 -14.62 -3.87 11.63
CA GLU A 209 -13.37 -3.68 10.89
C GLU A 209 -13.33 -4.74 9.78
N VAL A 210 -13.10 -4.32 8.54
CA VAL A 210 -12.94 -5.24 7.42
C VAL A 210 -11.59 -4.97 6.76
N MET A 211 -10.72 -5.96 6.80
CA MET A 211 -9.39 -5.86 6.22
C MET A 211 -9.26 -6.70 4.96
N VAL A 212 -8.42 -6.23 4.03
CA VAL A 212 -7.98 -7.00 2.87
C VAL A 212 -6.46 -7.04 2.88
N TRP A 213 -5.88 -8.14 3.34
CA TRP A 213 -4.45 -8.36 3.45
C TRP A 213 -3.91 -8.90 2.12
N PHE A 214 -2.96 -8.18 1.53
CA PHE A 214 -2.22 -8.59 0.34
C PHE A 214 -0.98 -9.39 0.67
N ALA A 215 -0.50 -9.33 1.91
CA ALA A 215 0.60 -10.16 2.40
C ALA A 215 0.58 -10.25 3.92
N ASP A 216 1.07 -11.37 4.45
CA ASP A 216 1.51 -11.57 5.82
C ASP A 216 2.96 -12.09 5.82
N PHE A 217 3.77 -11.57 6.74
CA PHE A 217 5.18 -11.92 6.91
C PHE A 217 5.42 -12.35 8.36
N GLY A 218 6.27 -13.37 8.51
CA GLY A 218 6.65 -13.89 9.82
C GLY A 218 5.56 -14.75 10.47
N THR A 219 5.62 -14.87 11.79
CA THR A 219 4.70 -15.73 12.56
C THR A 219 3.68 -14.95 13.37
N ASP A 220 3.91 -13.64 13.54
CA ASP A 220 3.12 -12.81 14.45
C ASP A 220 2.03 -12.02 13.72
N ALA A 221 2.15 -11.86 12.40
CA ALA A 221 1.09 -11.38 11.54
C ALA A 221 0.01 -12.47 11.44
N TRP A 222 -1.01 -12.38 12.29
CA TRP A 222 -2.02 -13.43 12.43
C TRP A 222 -3.43 -12.82 12.45
N PRO A 223 -4.25 -13.04 11.41
CA PRO A 223 -5.59 -12.46 11.35
C PRO A 223 -6.47 -13.02 12.47
N LEU A 224 -7.33 -12.17 13.02
CA LEU A 224 -8.26 -12.57 14.06
C LEU A 224 -9.21 -13.65 13.55
N GLY A 225 -9.44 -14.67 14.38
CA GLY A 225 -10.26 -15.83 14.02
C GLY A 225 -9.51 -17.00 13.41
N LYS A 226 -8.30 -16.79 12.88
CA LYS A 226 -7.46 -17.89 12.39
C LYS A 226 -7.00 -18.76 13.56
N THR A 227 -7.03 -20.07 13.38
CA THR A 227 -6.70 -21.06 14.41
C THR A 227 -5.69 -22.09 13.90
N ASN A 228 -5.14 -22.89 14.81
CA ASN A 228 -4.30 -24.04 14.48
C ASN A 228 -5.11 -25.35 14.32
N THR A 229 -6.44 -25.27 14.24
CA THR A 229 -7.28 -26.44 13.98
C THR A 229 -7.21 -26.82 12.49
N PRO A 230 -7.62 -28.05 12.10
CA PRO A 230 -7.51 -28.49 10.71
C PRO A 230 -8.24 -27.60 9.69
N ASP A 231 -9.34 -26.96 10.09
CA ASP A 231 -10.12 -26.00 9.30
C ASP A 231 -9.55 -24.57 9.35
N LYS A 232 -8.52 -24.33 10.16
CA LYS A 232 -7.81 -23.06 10.34
C LYS A 232 -8.67 -21.86 10.76
N GLY A 233 -9.94 -22.07 11.12
CA GLY A 233 -10.90 -20.99 11.33
C GLY A 233 -11.36 -20.32 10.02
N LEU A 234 -11.19 -20.99 8.88
CA LEU A 234 -11.57 -20.49 7.56
C LEU A 234 -13.10 -20.30 7.47
N VAL A 235 -13.53 -19.07 7.22
CA VAL A 235 -14.94 -18.72 7.01
C VAL A 235 -15.35 -18.94 5.56
N LYS A 236 -14.52 -18.48 4.62
CA LYS A 236 -14.79 -18.52 3.18
C LYS A 236 -13.50 -18.34 2.38
N SER A 237 -13.44 -18.84 1.15
CA SER A 237 -12.39 -18.49 0.19
C SER A 237 -13.00 -17.88 -1.07
N GLN A 238 -12.28 -16.96 -1.70
CA GLN A 238 -12.70 -16.30 -2.94
C GLN A 238 -11.48 -15.89 -3.77
N THR A 239 -11.52 -16.18 -5.07
CA THR A 239 -10.52 -15.68 -6.02
C THR A 239 -11.03 -14.40 -6.66
N LEU A 240 -10.18 -13.38 -6.68
CA LEU A 240 -10.45 -12.08 -7.31
C LEU A 240 -9.21 -11.62 -8.05
N GLU A 241 -9.34 -11.30 -9.35
CA GLU A 241 -8.22 -10.88 -10.22
C GLU A 241 -6.98 -11.80 -10.16
N GLY A 242 -7.21 -13.11 -10.03
CA GLY A 242 -6.14 -14.11 -9.96
C GLY A 242 -5.49 -14.27 -8.58
N VAL A 243 -5.93 -13.51 -7.57
CA VAL A 243 -5.49 -13.63 -6.18
C VAL A 243 -6.53 -14.42 -5.39
N GLU A 244 -6.09 -15.47 -4.71
CA GLU A 244 -6.94 -16.25 -3.81
C GLU A 244 -6.89 -15.64 -2.41
N PHE A 245 -8.06 -15.27 -1.88
CA PHE A 245 -8.24 -14.73 -0.54
C PHE A 245 -8.98 -15.74 0.35
N GLU A 246 -8.56 -15.84 1.60
CA GLU A 246 -9.20 -16.58 2.69
C GLU A 246 -9.78 -15.61 3.72
N LEU A 247 -11.06 -15.75 4.04
CA LEU A 247 -11.75 -14.94 5.04
C LEU A 247 -11.64 -15.58 6.42
N TYR A 248 -11.23 -14.77 7.39
CA TYR A 248 -11.24 -15.07 8.81
C TYR A 248 -12.09 -14.04 9.56
N SER A 249 -12.65 -14.42 10.71
CA SER A 249 -13.40 -13.47 11.55
C SER A 249 -13.20 -13.69 13.04
N GLY A 250 -13.10 -12.58 13.78
CA GLY A 250 -12.90 -12.60 15.23
C GLY A 250 -13.22 -11.26 15.88
N LEU A 251 -13.20 -11.23 17.21
CA LEU A 251 -13.35 -9.98 17.97
C LEU A 251 -11.99 -9.46 18.40
N ASN A 252 -11.75 -8.16 18.20
CA ASN A 252 -10.59 -7.49 18.77
C ASN A 252 -10.81 -7.10 20.24
N SER A 253 -9.80 -6.50 20.88
CA SER A 253 -9.87 -6.07 22.28
C SER A 253 -10.94 -5.00 22.55
N GLN A 254 -11.33 -4.23 21.54
CA GLN A 254 -12.35 -3.19 21.57
C GLN A 254 -13.76 -3.75 21.33
N LYS A 255 -13.90 -5.09 21.20
CA LYS A 255 -15.16 -5.80 20.92
C LYS A 255 -15.72 -5.50 19.52
N GLN A 256 -14.89 -5.00 18.62
CA GLN A 256 -15.26 -4.81 17.21
C GLN A 256 -15.18 -6.17 16.53
N MET A 257 -16.12 -6.45 15.62
CA MET A 257 -16.04 -7.64 14.77
C MET A 257 -15.10 -7.34 13.60
N VAL A 258 -14.01 -8.08 13.54
CA VAL A 258 -12.98 -7.98 12.52
C VAL A 258 -13.16 -9.10 11.51
N LEU A 259 -13.20 -8.74 10.23
CA LEU A 259 -13.22 -9.67 9.11
C LEU A 259 -12.00 -9.42 8.23
N SER A 260 -11.11 -10.40 8.11
CA SER A 260 -9.87 -10.26 7.34
C SER A 260 -9.88 -11.20 6.14
N TRP A 261 -9.94 -10.64 4.94
CA TRP A 261 -9.62 -11.35 3.70
C TRP A 261 -8.11 -11.38 3.52
N VAL A 262 -7.50 -12.56 3.54
CA VAL A 262 -6.04 -12.72 3.50
C VAL A 262 -5.62 -13.44 2.23
N ALA A 263 -4.78 -12.80 1.42
CA ALA A 263 -4.22 -13.42 0.23
C ALA A 263 -3.38 -14.63 0.62
N THR A 264 -3.51 -15.74 -0.10
CA THR A 264 -2.75 -16.97 0.20
C THR A 264 -1.26 -16.88 -0.15
N LYS A 265 -0.86 -15.82 -0.85
CA LYS A 265 0.53 -15.49 -1.20
C LYS A 265 0.72 -13.96 -1.20
N PRO A 266 1.93 -13.47 -0.90
CA PRO A 266 2.26 -12.06 -1.05
C PRO A 266 1.92 -11.55 -2.46
N THR A 267 1.09 -10.51 -2.50
CA THR A 267 0.57 -9.88 -3.71
C THR A 267 1.02 -8.43 -3.73
N THR A 268 2.19 -8.18 -4.31
CA THR A 268 2.82 -6.85 -4.37
C THR A 268 2.20 -5.92 -5.41
N THR A 269 1.47 -6.48 -6.37
CA THR A 269 0.69 -5.75 -7.37
C THR A 269 -0.73 -6.27 -7.40
N PHE A 270 -1.72 -5.38 -7.33
CA PHE A 270 -3.11 -5.73 -7.52
C PHE A 270 -3.83 -4.61 -8.27
N LYS A 271 -4.69 -4.97 -9.22
CA LYS A 271 -5.58 -4.04 -9.90
C LYS A 271 -6.94 -4.71 -10.10
N GLY A 272 -7.98 -4.20 -9.47
CA GLY A 272 -9.31 -4.81 -9.53
C GLY A 272 -10.38 -4.10 -8.73
N ASP A 273 -11.62 -4.55 -8.90
CA ASP A 273 -12.75 -4.14 -8.07
C ASP A 273 -12.85 -5.04 -6.83
N LEU A 274 -12.73 -4.45 -5.64
CA LEU A 274 -12.79 -5.16 -4.35
C LEU A 274 -14.22 -5.37 -3.83
N LYS A 275 -15.22 -4.73 -4.45
CA LYS A 275 -16.63 -4.89 -4.07
C LYS A 275 -17.10 -6.35 -3.94
N PRO A 276 -16.68 -7.31 -4.80
CA PRO A 276 -17.07 -8.71 -4.67
C PRO A 276 -16.69 -9.36 -3.33
N LEU A 277 -15.62 -8.89 -2.65
CA LEU A 277 -15.27 -9.38 -1.31
C LEU A 277 -16.29 -8.92 -0.26
N MET A 278 -16.79 -7.69 -0.38
CA MET A 278 -17.84 -7.16 0.50
C MET A 278 -19.19 -7.81 0.22
N ASP A 279 -19.53 -8.01 -1.06
CA ASP A 279 -20.77 -8.70 -1.44
C ASP A 279 -20.84 -10.11 -0.87
N THR A 280 -19.71 -10.82 -0.81
CA THR A 280 -19.63 -12.13 -0.16
C THR A 280 -19.89 -12.05 1.35
N ILE A 281 -19.40 -11.01 2.02
CA ILE A 281 -19.71 -10.77 3.45
C ILE A 281 -21.22 -10.59 3.63
N PHE A 282 -21.85 -9.74 2.82
CA PHE A 282 -23.30 -9.49 2.89
C PHE A 282 -24.12 -10.74 2.57
N ALA A 283 -23.69 -11.55 1.60
CA ALA A 283 -24.40 -12.76 1.20
C ALA A 283 -24.46 -13.83 2.30
N MET A 284 -23.55 -13.78 3.29
CA MET A 284 -23.59 -14.69 4.44
C MET A 284 -24.76 -14.42 5.38
N ASN A 285 -25.42 -13.26 5.30
CA ASN A 285 -26.58 -12.88 6.13
C ASN A 285 -26.34 -13.10 7.65
N ASN A 286 -25.11 -12.90 8.11
CA ASN A 286 -24.76 -13.02 9.52
C ASN A 286 -25.02 -11.68 10.23
N ALA A 287 -25.90 -11.67 11.22
CA ALA A 287 -26.27 -10.46 11.95
C ALA A 287 -25.11 -9.83 12.75
N ASN A 288 -24.03 -10.59 12.98
CA ASN A 288 -22.82 -10.10 13.64
C ASN A 288 -21.79 -9.51 12.67
N TYR A 289 -22.04 -9.54 11.36
CA TYR A 289 -21.16 -8.98 10.33
C TYR A 289 -21.72 -7.65 9.79
N PRO A 290 -20.89 -6.84 9.09
CA PRO A 290 -21.35 -5.65 8.40
C PRO A 290 -22.55 -5.93 7.49
N GLN A 291 -23.50 -5.02 7.50
CA GLN A 291 -24.68 -5.02 6.65
C GLN A 291 -24.58 -3.93 5.58
N LYS A 292 -25.31 -4.10 4.47
CA LYS A 292 -25.38 -3.11 3.38
C LYS A 292 -25.83 -1.72 3.83
N THR A 293 -26.55 -1.63 4.94
CA THR A 293 -27.04 -0.38 5.52
C THR A 293 -26.02 0.34 6.39
N ASP A 294 -24.92 -0.33 6.77
CA ASP A 294 -23.87 0.27 7.59
C ASP A 294 -23.06 1.27 6.76
N TYR A 295 -22.47 2.24 7.43
CA TYR A 295 -21.62 3.26 6.83
C TYR A 295 -20.17 2.80 6.84
N LEU A 296 -19.48 2.94 5.71
CA LEU A 296 -18.03 2.93 5.60
C LEU A 296 -17.53 4.36 5.83
N GLY A 297 -16.83 4.59 6.95
CA GLY A 297 -16.35 5.92 7.34
C GLY A 297 -14.82 6.07 7.32
N TYR A 298 -14.09 4.96 7.36
CA TYR A 298 -12.63 4.95 7.28
C TYR A 298 -12.18 3.95 6.21
N LEU A 299 -11.22 4.35 5.39
CA LEU A 299 -10.53 3.46 4.47
C LEU A 299 -9.08 3.91 4.31
N ALA A 300 -8.14 3.02 4.63
CA ALA A 300 -6.73 3.28 4.41
C ALA A 300 -6.00 2.04 3.89
N PHE A 301 -5.01 2.26 3.03
CA PHE A 301 -4.07 1.21 2.62
C PHE A 301 -2.72 1.45 3.29
N GLY A 302 -2.14 0.41 3.88
CA GLY A 302 -0.90 0.53 4.61
C GLY A 302 -0.29 -0.81 5.00
N GLN A 303 0.61 -0.75 5.98
CA GLN A 303 1.31 -1.91 6.53
C GLN A 303 1.18 -1.90 8.04
N GLU A 304 0.71 -2.97 8.67
CA GLU A 304 0.89 -3.11 10.11
C GLU A 304 2.32 -3.59 10.38
N ALA A 305 3.09 -2.81 11.13
CA ALA A 305 4.46 -3.10 11.53
C ALA A 305 4.46 -3.74 12.93
N TYR A 306 4.89 -5.00 13.00
CA TYR A 306 4.90 -5.75 14.26
C TYR A 306 6.30 -5.79 14.84
N SER A 307 7.28 -6.37 14.15
CA SER A 307 8.67 -6.39 14.65
C SER A 307 9.67 -6.78 13.58
N SER A 308 10.93 -6.41 13.79
CA SER A 308 12.07 -6.82 12.97
C SER A 308 13.38 -6.55 13.71
N THR A 309 14.38 -7.41 13.54
CA THR A 309 15.75 -7.17 14.05
C THR A 309 16.59 -6.28 13.13
N ALA A 310 16.07 -5.95 11.94
CA ALA A 310 16.68 -5.03 10.98
C ALA A 310 15.69 -3.94 10.53
N ASN A 311 16.21 -2.87 9.92
CA ASN A 311 15.36 -1.89 9.26
C ASN A 311 14.61 -2.53 8.10
N VAL A 312 13.31 -2.22 8.03
CA VAL A 312 12.41 -2.68 6.98
C VAL A 312 11.76 -1.46 6.34
N THR A 313 11.78 -1.40 5.02
CA THR A 313 11.19 -0.31 4.24
C THR A 313 10.03 -0.84 3.41
N PHE A 314 8.83 -0.35 3.73
CA PHE A 314 7.62 -0.53 2.93
C PHE A 314 7.48 0.64 1.96
N SER A 315 7.50 0.36 0.67
CA SER A 315 7.43 1.38 -0.38
C SER A 315 6.19 1.20 -1.24
N VAL A 316 5.46 2.29 -1.48
CA VAL A 316 4.24 2.33 -2.29
C VAL A 316 4.43 3.31 -3.45
N PRO A 317 5.05 2.87 -4.55
CA PRO A 317 5.25 3.69 -5.74
C PRO A 317 3.98 4.00 -6.51
N SER A 318 2.91 3.21 -6.35
CA SER A 318 1.62 3.46 -6.98
C SER A 318 0.49 3.00 -6.06
N LEU A 319 -0.47 3.89 -5.85
CA LEU A 319 -1.73 3.60 -5.18
C LEU A 319 -2.81 4.47 -5.82
N ALA A 320 -3.91 3.86 -6.26
CA ALA A 320 -5.12 4.55 -6.67
C ALA A 320 -6.35 3.86 -6.07
N VAL A 321 -7.27 4.67 -5.57
CA VAL A 321 -8.52 4.21 -4.96
C VAL A 321 -9.69 5.01 -5.53
N ASP A 322 -10.59 4.32 -6.22
CA ASP A 322 -11.80 4.91 -6.80
C ASP A 322 -13.05 4.22 -6.24
N ILE A 323 -13.86 5.01 -5.54
CA ILE A 323 -15.10 4.57 -4.90
C ILE A 323 -16.25 5.39 -5.44
N GLU A 324 -17.13 4.72 -6.17
CA GLU A 324 -18.35 5.31 -6.71
C GLU A 324 -19.56 4.75 -5.96
N THR A 325 -20.53 5.62 -5.70
CA THR A 325 -21.83 5.23 -5.13
C THR A 325 -22.91 5.28 -6.20
N SER A 326 -23.78 4.27 -6.26
CA SER A 326 -25.02 4.33 -7.03
C SER A 326 -25.92 5.45 -6.48
N LYS A 327 -26.44 6.29 -7.37
CA LYS A 327 -27.46 7.29 -7.04
C LYS A 327 -28.76 6.66 -6.59
#